data_AF-A0A497MUV3-F1
#
_entry.id   AF-A0A497MUV3-F1
#
_cell.length_a   1.000
_cell.length_b   1.000
_cell.length_c   1.000
_cell.angle_alpha   90.00
_cell.angle_beta   90.00
_cell.angle_gamma   90.00
#
_symmetry.space_group_name_H-M   'P 1'
#
loop_
_entity.id
_entity.type
_entity.pdbx_description
1 polymer ?
#
loop_
_entity_poly.entity_id
_entity_poly.type
_entity_poly.pdbx_seq_one_letter_code
_entity_poly.pdbx_strand_id
1 'polypeptide(L)'
;MVGLKNVEYKPISARDILVNLKDTSELMVDLAYSAALFHCQELAEEVMKLEQYVDDLVYLLEMDLMLAARDAEDAEALVGVSQVARAVDRISNAAADIALLVLKDVGIHPIIREAFRFVEERLVRAEVKPDSPIAGKTLGELDPWVEVIAIRRDSQWIIYPEDDVEVKAGDILIARGAPAETGELVELAERHPDVVPSIGLPSKHFQAIADLLVTLKDTSELMVDLAYTSLFMNSQQLAKEVMELEDRVDDMHQEFELLVLSSGFAPSQAKDFLGLIRIGVVTEEIADAAAEIAE
;
A
#
# COMPACT_ATOMS: atom_id res chain seq x y z
N MET A 1 -1.55 -3.08 30.50
CA MET A 1 -0.57 -2.12 29.97
C MET A 1 -0.02 -2.74 28.70
N VAL A 2 -0.48 -2.25 27.54
CA VAL A 2 0.18 -2.54 26.26
C VAL A 2 1.59 -1.95 26.40
N GLY A 3 2.61 -2.76 26.18
CA GLY A 3 3.99 -2.29 26.26
C GLY A 3 4.21 -1.30 25.13
N LEU A 4 4.18 0.00 25.44
CA LEU A 4 4.60 1.03 24.51
C LEU A 4 6.05 0.71 24.14
N LYS A 5 6.28 0.41 22.86
CA LYS A 5 7.60 0.30 22.28
C LYS A 5 8.28 1.65 22.55
N ASN A 6 9.42 1.65 23.24
CA ASN A 6 10.14 2.90 23.52
C ASN A 6 10.78 3.39 22.21
N VAL A 7 10.08 4.23 21.46
CA VAL A 7 10.65 4.93 20.31
C VAL A 7 11.56 6.02 20.86
N GLU A 8 12.88 5.85 20.70
CA GLU A 8 13.84 6.88 21.07
C GLU A 8 13.79 8.03 20.07
N TYR A 9 13.75 9.25 20.59
CA TYR A 9 13.80 10.46 19.76
C TYR A 9 15.04 10.47 18.86
N LYS A 10 14.82 10.76 17.57
CA LYS A 10 15.87 10.98 16.57
C LYS A 10 15.63 12.32 15.89
N PRO A 11 16.68 13.15 15.71
CA PRO A 11 16.54 14.44 15.05
C PRO A 11 16.39 14.22 13.53
N ILE A 12 15.16 14.06 13.08
CA ILE A 12 14.73 14.04 11.67
C ILE A 12 13.85 15.28 11.49
N SER A 13 13.84 15.92 10.32
CA SER A 13 12.96 17.08 10.15
C SER A 13 11.51 16.63 9.96
N ALA A 14 10.55 17.38 10.52
CA ALA A 14 9.13 17.12 10.30
C ALA A 14 8.75 17.01 8.81
N ARG A 15 9.42 17.80 7.94
CA ARG A 15 9.26 17.71 6.48
C ARG A 15 9.69 16.34 5.96
N ASP A 16 10.86 15.86 6.36
CA ASP A 16 11.36 14.55 5.88
C ASP A 16 10.49 13.41 6.43
N ILE A 17 9.96 13.54 7.66
CA ILE A 17 9.01 12.57 8.21
C ILE A 17 7.73 12.55 7.37
N LEU A 18 7.15 13.70 7.03
CA LEU A 18 5.94 13.77 6.18
C LEU A 18 6.17 13.18 4.79
N VAL A 19 7.34 13.42 4.17
CA VAL A 19 7.71 12.81 2.88
C VAL A 19 7.78 11.28 3.03
N ASN A 20 8.45 10.79 4.08
CA ASN A 20 8.50 9.34 4.33
C ASN A 20 7.11 8.75 4.60
N LEU A 21 6.25 9.43 5.36
CA LEU A 21 4.88 8.99 5.63
C LEU A 21 4.09 8.85 4.33
N LYS A 22 4.14 9.88 3.47
CA LYS A 22 3.54 9.87 2.14
C LYS A 22 4.02 8.67 1.33
N ASP A 23 5.33 8.59 1.07
CA ASP A 23 5.90 7.59 0.17
C ASP A 23 5.70 6.17 0.71
N THR A 24 5.70 6.00 2.03
CA THR A 24 5.38 4.71 2.69
C THR A 24 3.92 4.33 2.50
N SER A 25 2.99 5.27 2.70
CA SER A 25 1.55 5.00 2.57
C SER A 25 1.16 4.60 1.15
N GLU A 26 1.70 5.28 0.13
CA GLU A 26 1.48 4.94 -1.29
C GLU A 26 1.99 3.52 -1.59
N LEU A 27 3.22 3.21 -1.18
CA LEU A 27 3.81 1.87 -1.34
C LEU A 27 2.98 0.80 -0.62
N MET A 28 2.47 1.10 0.58
CA MET A 28 1.64 0.17 1.35
C MET A 28 0.34 -0.18 0.63
N VAL A 29 -0.34 0.81 0.04
CA VAL A 29 -1.58 0.60 -0.73
C VAL A 29 -1.30 -0.32 -1.93
N ASP A 30 -0.27 -0.03 -2.72
CA ASP A 30 0.11 -0.85 -3.87
C ASP A 30 0.44 -2.31 -3.47
N LEU A 31 1.21 -2.47 -2.38
CA LEU A 31 1.60 -3.78 -1.87
C LEU A 31 0.42 -4.56 -1.32
N ALA A 32 -0.50 -3.89 -0.63
CA ALA A 32 -1.67 -4.51 -0.05
C ALA A 32 -2.60 -5.06 -1.13
N TYR A 33 -2.90 -4.26 -2.17
CA TYR A 33 -3.67 -4.75 -3.31
C TYR A 33 -2.93 -5.86 -4.06
N SER A 34 -1.63 -5.71 -4.31
CA SER A 34 -0.84 -6.78 -4.95
C SER A 34 -0.87 -8.08 -4.15
N ALA A 35 -0.70 -8.01 -2.82
CA ALA A 35 -0.80 -9.14 -1.93
C ALA A 35 -2.18 -9.81 -2.01
N ALA A 36 -3.25 -9.03 -2.01
CA ALA A 36 -4.62 -9.53 -2.06
C ALA A 36 -4.98 -10.17 -3.41
N LEU A 37 -4.60 -9.52 -4.52
CA LEU A 37 -4.85 -9.97 -5.88
C LEU A 37 -4.08 -11.24 -6.23
N PHE A 38 -2.82 -11.33 -5.81
CA PHE A 38 -1.96 -12.48 -6.08
C PHE A 38 -1.92 -13.51 -4.95
N HIS A 39 -2.66 -13.27 -3.85
CA HIS A 39 -2.63 -14.09 -2.64
C HIS A 39 -1.20 -14.33 -2.12
N CYS A 40 -0.39 -13.27 -2.14
CA CYS A 40 1.01 -13.32 -1.72
C CYS A 40 1.14 -12.97 -0.24
N GLN A 41 1.35 -13.99 0.60
CA GLN A 41 1.55 -13.78 2.04
C GLN A 41 2.81 -12.98 2.33
N GLU A 42 3.88 -13.14 1.53
CA GLU A 42 5.13 -12.43 1.78
C GLU A 42 4.97 -10.91 1.59
N LEU A 43 4.25 -10.47 0.54
CA LEU A 43 3.94 -9.05 0.36
C LEU A 43 3.06 -8.54 1.51
N ALA A 44 2.07 -9.33 1.95
CA ALA A 44 1.23 -8.96 3.09
C ALA A 44 2.06 -8.80 4.39
N GLU A 45 3.06 -9.66 4.63
CA GLU A 45 3.97 -9.51 5.76
C GLU A 45 4.84 -8.25 5.66
N GLU A 46 5.25 -7.83 4.46
CA GLU A 46 5.97 -6.57 4.27
C GLU A 46 5.07 -5.36 4.53
N VAL A 47 3.78 -5.39 4.16
CA VAL A 47 2.81 -4.34 4.52
C VAL A 47 2.71 -4.18 6.04
N MET A 48 2.60 -5.27 6.81
CA MET A 48 2.57 -5.19 8.28
C MET A 48 3.85 -4.58 8.88
N LYS A 49 5.01 -4.76 8.22
CA LYS A 49 6.26 -4.13 8.66
C LYS A 49 6.33 -2.65 8.30
N LEU A 50 5.71 -2.25 7.19
CA LEU A 50 5.58 -0.85 6.79
C LEU A 50 4.59 -0.11 7.70
N GLU A 51 3.47 -0.73 8.10
CA GLU A 51 2.54 -0.17 9.10
C GLU A 51 3.29 0.17 10.39
N GLN A 52 4.10 -0.76 10.90
CA GLN A 52 4.91 -0.50 12.08
C GLN A 52 5.96 0.61 11.87
N TYR A 53 6.43 0.81 10.63
CA TYR A 53 7.34 1.90 10.29
C TYR A 53 6.60 3.25 10.24
N VAL A 54 5.36 3.29 9.73
CA VAL A 54 4.48 4.46 9.78
C VAL A 54 4.19 4.84 11.24
N ASP A 55 3.82 3.89 12.10
CA ASP A 55 3.64 4.11 13.54
C ASP A 55 4.86 4.82 14.17
N ASP A 56 6.06 4.30 13.88
CA ASP A 56 7.32 4.83 14.43
C ASP A 56 7.57 6.27 13.89
N LEU A 57 7.23 6.56 12.63
CA LEU A 57 7.35 7.89 12.02
C LEU A 57 6.35 8.90 12.59
N VAL A 58 5.06 8.52 12.71
CA VAL A 58 4.01 9.36 13.33
C VAL A 58 4.41 9.70 14.76
N TYR A 59 4.91 8.72 15.51
CA TYR A 59 5.36 8.95 16.89
C TYR A 59 6.52 9.96 16.96
N LEU A 60 7.50 9.88 16.05
CA LEU A 60 8.60 10.84 15.95
C LEU A 60 8.11 12.24 15.57
N LEU A 61 7.19 12.34 14.61
CA LEU A 61 6.61 13.62 14.19
C LEU A 61 5.89 14.30 15.35
N GLU A 62 5.05 13.57 16.09
CA GLU A 62 4.34 14.11 17.25
C GLU A 62 5.31 14.66 18.30
N MET A 63 6.43 13.97 18.55
CA MET A 63 7.48 14.50 19.43
C MET A 63 8.11 15.79 18.89
N ASP A 64 8.41 15.86 17.58
CA ASP A 64 8.94 17.09 16.97
C ASP A 64 7.96 18.25 17.05
N LEU A 65 6.67 18.03 16.79
CA LEU A 65 5.63 19.05 16.89
C LEU A 65 5.51 19.56 18.34
N MET A 66 5.51 18.67 19.34
CA MET A 66 5.46 19.03 20.76
C MET A 66 6.68 19.82 21.22
N LEU A 67 7.87 19.52 20.70
CA LEU A 67 9.10 20.25 21.02
C LEU A 67 9.18 21.61 20.31
N ALA A 68 8.54 21.74 19.14
CA ALA A 68 8.51 22.98 18.36
C ALA A 68 7.50 24.01 18.87
N ALA A 69 6.36 23.57 19.42
CA ALA A 69 5.30 24.46 19.91
C ALA A 69 5.70 25.19 21.21
N ARG A 70 5.79 26.53 21.17
CA ARG A 70 6.16 27.34 22.36
C ARG A 70 5.02 28.14 22.94
N ASP A 71 3.98 28.40 22.15
CA ASP A 71 2.78 29.11 22.54
C ASP A 71 1.55 28.60 21.76
N ALA A 72 0.40 29.25 21.96
CA ALA A 72 -0.85 28.84 21.34
C ALA A 72 -0.86 29.08 19.81
N GLU A 73 -0.13 30.07 19.30
CA GLU A 73 -0.06 30.38 17.88
C GLU A 73 0.79 29.33 17.15
N ASP A 74 1.94 28.96 17.73
CA ASP A 74 2.75 27.85 17.24
C ASP A 74 1.93 26.53 17.25
N ALA A 75 1.17 26.28 18.32
CA ALA A 75 0.34 25.07 18.41
C ALA A 75 -0.77 25.04 17.33
N GLU A 76 -1.49 26.14 17.11
CA GLU A 76 -2.53 26.23 16.08
C GLU A 76 -1.97 25.95 14.68
N ALA A 77 -0.78 26.47 14.37
CA ALA A 77 -0.13 26.23 13.09
C ALA A 77 0.31 24.76 12.89
N LEU A 78 0.68 24.06 13.97
CA LEU A 78 1.19 22.69 13.92
C LEU A 78 0.08 21.62 13.99
N VAL A 79 -1.14 21.97 14.41
CA VAL A 79 -2.29 21.03 14.44
C VAL A 79 -2.55 20.45 13.04
N GLY A 80 -2.49 21.26 11.98
CA GLY A 80 -2.70 20.77 10.61
C GLY A 80 -1.70 19.68 10.21
N VAL A 81 -0.45 19.79 10.65
CA VAL A 81 0.59 18.78 10.38
C VAL A 81 0.28 17.45 11.09
N SER A 82 -0.18 17.51 12.34
CA SER A 82 -0.62 16.32 13.09
C SER A 82 -1.85 15.67 12.46
N GLN A 83 -2.83 16.46 11.97
CA GLN A 83 -4.01 15.90 11.29
C GLN A 83 -3.64 15.14 10.03
N VAL A 84 -2.79 15.73 9.19
CA VAL A 84 -2.27 15.06 7.98
C VAL A 84 -1.60 13.74 8.35
N ALA A 85 -0.70 13.76 9.32
CA ALA A 85 0.00 12.53 9.75
C ALA A 85 -0.95 11.43 10.24
N ARG A 86 -2.03 11.81 10.94
CA ARG A 86 -3.06 10.86 11.40
C ARG A 86 -3.90 10.32 10.25
N ALA A 87 -4.20 11.14 9.25
CA ALA A 87 -4.88 10.68 8.04
C ALA A 87 -3.99 9.70 7.24
N VAL A 88 -2.69 9.97 7.13
CA VAL A 88 -1.72 9.01 6.56
C VAL A 88 -1.68 7.70 7.36
N ASP A 89 -1.70 7.78 8.69
CA ASP A 89 -1.77 6.62 9.57
C ASP A 89 -3.03 5.78 9.28
N ARG A 90 -4.19 6.41 9.07
CA ARG A 90 -5.43 5.72 8.66
C ARG A 90 -5.29 4.99 7.32
N ILE A 91 -4.68 5.62 6.30
CA ILE A 91 -4.39 4.96 5.02
C ILE A 91 -3.52 3.71 5.24
N SER A 92 -2.48 3.85 6.07
CA SER A 92 -1.55 2.75 6.36
C SER A 92 -2.22 1.59 7.11
N ASN A 93 -3.10 1.89 8.07
CA ASN A 93 -3.90 0.91 8.81
C ASN A 93 -4.87 0.19 7.87
N ALA A 94 -5.52 0.91 6.95
CA ALA A 94 -6.39 0.32 5.94
C ALA A 94 -5.61 -0.63 5.01
N ALA A 95 -4.43 -0.22 4.51
CA ALA A 95 -3.58 -1.11 3.73
C ALA A 95 -3.17 -2.38 4.52
N ALA A 96 -2.86 -2.24 5.82
CA ALA A 96 -2.58 -3.37 6.69
C ALA A 96 -3.80 -4.30 6.89
N ASP A 97 -5.01 -3.75 6.94
CA ASP A 97 -6.24 -4.54 7.02
C ASP A 97 -6.47 -5.38 5.76
N ILE A 98 -6.18 -4.85 4.56
CA ILE A 98 -6.19 -5.64 3.31
C ILE A 98 -5.16 -6.77 3.40
N ALA A 99 -3.93 -6.48 3.82
CA ALA A 99 -2.88 -7.49 4.02
C ALA A 99 -3.31 -8.57 5.02
N LEU A 100 -4.01 -8.19 6.09
CA LEU A 100 -4.51 -9.10 7.11
C LEU A 100 -5.58 -10.06 6.57
N LEU A 101 -6.37 -9.67 5.55
CA LEU A 101 -7.28 -10.58 4.86
C LEU A 101 -6.51 -11.73 4.20
N VAL A 102 -5.35 -11.43 3.61
CA VAL A 102 -4.45 -12.41 2.97
C VAL A 102 -3.86 -13.34 4.03
N LEU A 103 -3.28 -12.77 5.09
CA LEU A 103 -2.64 -13.53 6.17
C LEU A 103 -3.61 -14.45 6.92
N LYS A 104 -4.90 -14.07 7.01
CA LYS A 104 -5.96 -14.88 7.64
C LYS A 104 -6.65 -15.83 6.66
N ASP A 105 -6.18 -15.91 5.41
CA ASP A 105 -6.78 -16.72 4.35
C ASP A 105 -8.28 -16.38 4.10
N VAL A 106 -8.71 -15.17 4.45
CA VAL A 106 -10.05 -14.61 4.15
C VAL A 106 -10.01 -13.83 2.83
N GLY A 107 -8.97 -14.06 2.02
CA GLY A 107 -8.62 -13.25 0.87
C GLY A 107 -9.65 -13.23 -0.26
N ILE A 108 -9.29 -12.53 -1.33
CA ILE A 108 -10.16 -12.28 -2.48
C ILE A 108 -10.57 -13.60 -3.15
N HIS A 109 -11.86 -13.72 -3.51
CA HIS A 109 -12.43 -14.86 -4.20
C HIS A 109 -11.58 -15.26 -5.43
N PRO A 110 -11.24 -16.55 -5.63
CA PRO A 110 -10.30 -16.99 -6.69
C PRO A 110 -10.66 -16.51 -8.11
N ILE A 111 -11.95 -16.40 -8.43
CA ILE A 111 -12.43 -15.90 -9.73
C ILE A 111 -12.05 -14.43 -9.95
N ILE A 112 -12.08 -13.60 -8.91
CA ILE A 112 -11.69 -12.19 -9.03
C ILE A 112 -10.18 -12.12 -9.25
N ARG A 113 -9.37 -12.90 -8.53
CA ARG A 113 -7.91 -12.98 -8.77
C ARG A 113 -7.56 -13.33 -10.22
N GLU A 114 -8.36 -14.16 -10.88
CA GLU A 114 -8.16 -14.50 -12.30
C GLU A 114 -8.37 -13.28 -13.22
N ALA A 115 -9.34 -12.41 -12.92
CA ALA A 115 -9.59 -11.20 -13.70
C ALA A 115 -8.39 -10.24 -13.66
N PHE A 116 -7.65 -10.22 -12.55
CA PHE A 116 -6.46 -9.39 -12.37
C PHE A 116 -5.15 -10.05 -12.85
N ARG A 117 -5.18 -11.31 -13.31
CA ARG A 117 -3.95 -12.00 -13.77
C ARG A 117 -3.30 -11.29 -14.96
N PHE A 118 -4.10 -10.63 -15.80
CA PHE A 118 -3.65 -9.93 -17.00
C PHE A 118 -3.25 -8.46 -16.77
N VAL A 119 -3.25 -7.99 -15.53
CA VAL A 119 -2.69 -6.67 -15.21
C VAL A 119 -1.21 -6.67 -15.59
N GLU A 120 -0.79 -5.64 -16.31
CA GLU A 120 0.52 -5.58 -16.97
C GLU A 120 1.69 -5.53 -15.98
N GLU A 121 1.48 -4.99 -14.78
CA GLU A 121 2.51 -4.81 -13.76
C GLU A 121 2.19 -5.58 -12.47
N ARG A 122 3.22 -6.17 -11.85
CA ARG A 122 3.13 -6.89 -10.57
C ARG A 122 4.21 -6.42 -9.61
N LEU A 123 3.88 -6.45 -8.32
CA LEU A 123 4.86 -6.34 -7.26
C LEU A 123 5.36 -7.71 -6.83
N VAL A 124 6.66 -7.80 -6.59
CA VAL A 124 7.31 -8.99 -6.04
C VAL A 124 8.23 -8.62 -4.89
N ARG A 125 8.40 -9.56 -3.97
CA ARG A 125 9.39 -9.52 -2.90
C ARG A 125 10.54 -10.45 -3.31
N ALA A 126 11.77 -9.99 -3.11
CA ALA A 126 12.96 -10.76 -3.43
C ALA A 126 14.07 -10.54 -2.37
N GLU A 127 14.43 -11.59 -1.64
CA GLU A 127 15.56 -11.61 -0.71
C GLU A 127 16.88 -11.85 -1.43
N VAL A 128 17.81 -10.92 -1.30
CA VAL A 128 19.15 -11.01 -1.91
C VAL A 128 20.02 -11.98 -1.11
N LYS A 129 20.19 -13.21 -1.61
CA LYS A 129 21.07 -14.19 -0.96
C LYS A 129 22.56 -13.79 -1.06
N PRO A 130 23.42 -14.23 -0.12
CA PRO A 130 24.85 -13.88 -0.13
C PRO A 130 25.62 -14.28 -1.40
N ASP A 131 25.17 -15.30 -2.13
CA ASP A 131 25.75 -15.76 -3.40
C ASP A 131 25.02 -15.20 -4.63
N SER A 132 24.08 -14.27 -4.44
CA SER A 132 23.29 -13.69 -5.52
C SER A 132 24.14 -12.80 -6.45
N PRO A 133 23.99 -12.92 -7.79
CA PRO A 133 24.74 -12.14 -8.76
C PRO A 133 24.40 -10.64 -8.78
N ILE A 134 23.35 -10.21 -8.06
CA ILE A 134 22.97 -8.80 -7.93
C ILE A 134 23.55 -8.15 -6.66
N ALA A 135 24.13 -8.94 -5.74
CA ALA A 135 24.77 -8.39 -4.55
C ALA A 135 26.04 -7.58 -4.92
N GLY A 136 26.14 -6.36 -4.40
CA GLY A 136 27.21 -5.42 -4.68
C GLY A 136 27.06 -4.61 -5.97
N LYS A 137 25.94 -4.76 -6.69
CA LYS A 137 25.59 -3.91 -7.84
C LYS A 137 24.77 -2.70 -7.41
N THR A 138 24.78 -1.63 -8.20
CA THR A 138 23.83 -0.53 -8.01
C THR A 138 22.51 -0.81 -8.70
N LEU A 139 21.43 -0.13 -8.29
CA LEU A 139 20.12 -0.29 -8.92
C LEU A 139 20.13 0.04 -10.41
N GLY A 140 20.82 1.11 -10.81
CA GLY A 140 20.98 1.47 -12.23
C GLY A 140 21.74 0.42 -13.07
N GLU A 141 22.46 -0.51 -12.45
CA GLU A 141 23.08 -1.65 -13.14
C GLU A 141 22.11 -2.83 -13.35
N LEU A 142 20.95 -2.81 -12.68
CA LEU A 142 19.86 -3.77 -12.84
C LEU A 142 18.84 -3.32 -13.91
N ASP A 143 18.87 -2.03 -14.30
CA ASP A 143 17.79 -1.31 -14.99
C ASP A 143 17.75 -1.49 -16.53
N PRO A 144 17.35 -2.67 -17.00
CA PRO A 144 16.35 -2.70 -18.07
C PRO A 144 15.15 -3.64 -17.85
N TRP A 145 15.04 -4.33 -16.71
CA TRP A 145 14.06 -5.44 -16.56
C TRP A 145 12.98 -5.19 -15.49
N VAL A 146 13.32 -4.56 -14.36
CA VAL A 146 12.40 -4.37 -13.22
C VAL A 146 12.75 -3.11 -12.44
N GLU A 147 11.74 -2.38 -11.98
CA GLU A 147 11.91 -1.18 -11.15
C GLU A 147 11.91 -1.58 -9.67
N VAL A 148 13.01 -1.32 -8.95
CA VAL A 148 13.06 -1.55 -7.49
C VAL A 148 12.49 -0.32 -6.78
N ILE A 149 11.27 -0.46 -6.25
CA ILE A 149 10.54 0.64 -5.62
C ILE A 149 10.79 0.73 -4.11
N ALA A 150 11.28 -0.34 -3.48
CA ALA A 150 11.73 -0.28 -2.09
C ALA A 150 12.80 -1.32 -1.74
N ILE A 151 13.62 -0.98 -0.74
CA ILE A 151 14.60 -1.88 -0.13
C ILE A 151 14.37 -1.87 1.36
N ARG A 152 14.09 -3.05 1.95
CA ARG A 152 14.22 -3.25 3.39
C ARG A 152 15.59 -3.81 3.70
N ARG A 153 16.35 -3.04 4.48
CA ARG A 153 17.67 -3.40 4.97
C ARG A 153 17.64 -3.44 6.48
N ASP A 154 17.77 -4.64 7.04
CA ASP A 154 17.56 -4.89 8.46
C ASP A 154 16.17 -4.39 8.93
N SER A 155 16.14 -3.33 9.73
CA SER A 155 14.93 -2.67 10.25
C SER A 155 14.69 -1.28 9.64
N GLN A 156 15.38 -0.95 8.55
CA GLN A 156 15.23 0.32 7.85
C GLN A 156 14.64 0.10 6.46
N TRP A 157 13.91 1.11 6.00
CA TRP A 157 13.31 1.17 4.68
C TRP A 157 13.99 2.27 3.85
N ILE A 158 14.26 1.94 2.60
CA ILE A 158 14.65 2.90 1.55
C ILE A 158 13.55 2.80 0.50
N ILE A 159 12.71 3.83 0.40
CA ILE A 159 11.54 3.86 -0.48
C ILE A 159 11.89 4.77 -1.66
N TYR A 160 11.50 4.35 -2.87
CA TYR A 160 11.89 4.97 -4.14
C TYR A 160 13.40 5.26 -4.19
N PRO A 161 14.24 4.21 -4.03
CA PRO A 161 15.69 4.37 -4.01
C PRO A 161 16.23 4.91 -5.34
N GLU A 162 17.23 5.78 -5.26
CA GLU A 162 17.96 6.30 -6.43
C GLU A 162 18.83 5.20 -7.09
N ASP A 163 19.15 5.38 -8.37
CA ASP A 163 19.90 4.39 -9.18
C ASP A 163 21.31 4.07 -8.65
N ASP A 164 21.89 4.96 -7.84
CA ASP A 164 23.23 4.81 -7.27
C ASP A 164 23.25 3.97 -5.98
N VAL A 165 22.08 3.56 -5.47
CA VAL A 165 21.97 2.72 -4.27
C VAL A 165 22.52 1.33 -4.55
N GLU A 166 23.52 0.91 -3.76
CA GLU A 166 24.11 -0.42 -3.82
C GLU A 166 23.22 -1.46 -3.11
N VAL A 167 22.93 -2.56 -3.81
CA VAL A 167 22.22 -3.74 -3.31
C VAL A 167 23.16 -4.60 -2.47
N LYS A 168 22.73 -4.99 -1.27
CA LYS A 168 23.52 -5.77 -0.32
C LYS A 168 22.89 -7.13 -0.06
N ALA A 169 23.74 -8.11 0.25
CA ALA A 169 23.27 -9.40 0.72
C ALA A 169 22.43 -9.24 2.00
N GLY A 170 21.28 -9.89 2.03
CA GLY A 170 20.27 -9.77 3.09
C GLY A 170 19.25 -8.66 2.88
N ASP A 171 19.41 -7.82 1.85
CA ASP A 171 18.36 -6.88 1.45
C ASP A 171 17.12 -7.63 0.99
N ILE A 172 15.96 -7.03 1.26
CA ILE A 172 14.68 -7.44 0.70
C ILE A 172 14.27 -6.37 -0.30
N LEU A 173 14.27 -6.73 -1.57
CA LEU A 173 13.86 -5.87 -2.67
C LEU A 173 12.36 -6.03 -2.89
N ILE A 174 11.68 -4.90 -3.00
CA ILE A 174 10.33 -4.81 -3.53
C ILE A 174 10.46 -4.22 -4.92
N ALA A 175 10.00 -4.96 -5.92
CA ALA A 175 10.15 -4.56 -7.31
C ALA A 175 8.83 -4.64 -8.07
N ARG A 176 8.67 -3.71 -9.02
CA ARG A 176 7.56 -3.60 -9.96
C ARG A 176 8.03 -3.97 -11.36
N GLY A 177 7.21 -4.69 -12.09
CA GLY A 177 7.44 -4.96 -13.51
C GLY A 177 6.50 -6.01 -14.05
N ALA A 178 6.67 -6.34 -15.32
CA ALA A 178 5.88 -7.39 -15.94
C ALA A 178 6.25 -8.77 -15.34
N PRO A 179 5.35 -9.78 -15.45
CA PRO A 179 5.51 -11.05 -14.75
C PRO A 179 6.76 -11.83 -15.12
N ALA A 180 7.27 -11.67 -16.35
CA ALA A 180 8.45 -12.38 -16.81
C ALA A 180 9.73 -11.81 -16.16
N GLU A 181 9.82 -10.49 -16.13
CA GLU A 181 10.97 -9.76 -15.64
C GLU A 181 11.06 -9.82 -14.10
N THR A 182 9.92 -9.68 -13.42
CA THR A 182 9.84 -9.88 -11.96
C THR A 182 10.17 -11.31 -11.54
N GLY A 183 9.78 -12.31 -12.35
CA GLY A 183 10.19 -13.70 -12.16
C GLY A 183 11.70 -13.89 -12.29
N GLU A 184 12.33 -13.25 -13.28
CA GLU A 184 13.80 -13.28 -13.45
C GLU A 184 14.52 -12.65 -12.25
N LEU A 185 14.03 -11.52 -11.73
CA LEU A 185 14.58 -10.91 -10.51
C LEU A 185 14.53 -11.87 -9.31
N VAL A 186 13.37 -12.50 -9.07
CA VAL A 186 13.20 -13.47 -7.97
C VAL A 186 14.14 -14.67 -8.16
N GLU A 187 14.31 -15.17 -9.38
CA GLU A 187 15.24 -16.26 -9.66
C GLU A 187 16.70 -15.87 -9.38
N LEU A 188 17.09 -14.64 -9.75
CA LEU A 188 18.43 -14.09 -9.50
C LEU A 188 18.66 -13.84 -8.00
N ALA A 189 17.64 -13.40 -7.27
CA ALA A 189 17.74 -13.08 -5.84
C ALA A 189 17.67 -14.33 -4.95
N GLU A 190 16.64 -15.17 -5.14
CA GLU A 190 16.24 -16.22 -4.18
C GLU A 190 16.39 -17.67 -4.69
N ARG A 191 16.44 -17.90 -6.02
CA ARG A 191 16.30 -19.23 -6.68
C ARG A 191 15.06 -20.01 -6.19
N HIS A 192 13.88 -19.68 -6.71
CA HIS A 192 12.80 -20.59 -7.19
C HIS A 192 11.50 -19.78 -7.34
N PRO A 193 10.79 -19.86 -8.48
CA PRO A 193 9.53 -19.13 -8.65
C PRO A 193 8.34 -19.92 -8.09
N ASP A 194 7.46 -19.23 -7.36
CA ASP A 194 6.12 -19.72 -7.05
C ASP A 194 5.20 -19.56 -8.28
N VAL A 195 4.51 -20.65 -8.63
CA VAL A 195 3.54 -20.68 -9.73
C VAL A 195 2.13 -20.72 -9.15
N VAL A 196 1.35 -19.68 -9.39
CA VAL A 196 -0.08 -19.67 -9.05
C VAL A 196 -0.86 -20.49 -10.10
N PRO A 197 -1.64 -21.52 -9.70
CA PRO A 197 -2.40 -22.34 -10.64
C PRO A 197 -3.56 -21.60 -11.30
N SER A 198 -3.85 -21.94 -12.57
CA SER A 198 -4.92 -21.36 -13.37
C SER A 198 -6.30 -21.92 -13.02
N ILE A 199 -7.32 -21.06 -12.92
CA ILE A 199 -8.73 -21.47 -12.87
C ILE A 199 -9.47 -20.74 -14.01
N GLY A 200 -10.48 -21.39 -14.60
CA GLY A 200 -11.17 -20.92 -15.79
C GLY A 200 -11.87 -19.55 -15.67
N LEU A 201 -12.22 -19.00 -16.83
CA LEU A 201 -12.74 -17.64 -17.04
C LEU A 201 -13.97 -17.27 -16.17
N PRO A 202 -14.07 -16.01 -15.69
CA PRO A 202 -15.19 -15.54 -14.86
C PRO A 202 -16.54 -15.58 -15.58
N SER A 203 -17.63 -15.70 -14.80
CA SER A 203 -18.98 -15.38 -15.31
C SER A 203 -19.11 -13.86 -15.52
N LYS A 204 -20.07 -13.42 -16.33
CA LYS A 204 -20.33 -11.97 -16.56
C LYS A 204 -20.59 -11.18 -15.27
N HIS A 205 -21.18 -11.81 -14.26
CA HIS A 205 -21.45 -11.18 -12.96
C HIS A 205 -20.16 -10.95 -12.16
N PHE A 206 -19.28 -11.95 -12.13
CA PHE A 206 -17.98 -11.80 -11.48
C PHE A 206 -17.06 -10.81 -12.20
N GLN A 207 -17.18 -10.70 -13.52
CA GLN A 207 -16.47 -9.67 -14.27
C GLN A 207 -16.92 -8.27 -13.80
N ALA A 208 -18.22 -8.03 -13.64
CA ALA A 208 -18.71 -6.74 -13.15
C ALA A 208 -18.21 -6.42 -11.73
N ILE A 209 -18.15 -7.42 -10.84
CA ILE A 209 -17.55 -7.25 -9.50
C ILE A 209 -16.07 -6.89 -9.58
N ALA A 210 -15.31 -7.58 -10.45
CA ALA A 210 -13.90 -7.30 -10.65
C ALA A 210 -13.67 -5.90 -11.21
N ASP A 211 -14.40 -5.52 -12.26
CA ASP A 211 -14.29 -4.20 -12.91
C ASP A 211 -14.61 -3.06 -11.92
N LEU A 212 -15.64 -3.24 -11.08
CA LEU A 212 -15.99 -2.25 -10.07
C LEU A 212 -14.95 -2.17 -8.94
N LEU A 213 -14.38 -3.31 -8.52
CA LEU A 213 -13.27 -3.33 -7.57
C LEU A 213 -12.01 -2.64 -8.13
N VAL A 214 -11.67 -2.86 -9.41
CA VAL A 214 -10.58 -2.14 -10.10
C VAL A 214 -10.86 -0.64 -10.03
N THR A 215 -12.08 -0.23 -10.40
CA THR A 215 -12.42 1.19 -10.45
C THR A 215 -12.38 1.82 -9.05
N LEU A 216 -12.84 1.13 -8.01
CA LEU A 216 -12.74 1.57 -6.61
C LEU A 216 -11.27 1.75 -6.20
N LYS A 217 -10.44 0.72 -6.41
CA LYS A 217 -9.00 0.77 -6.15
C LYS A 217 -8.36 1.97 -6.85
N ASP A 218 -8.48 2.05 -8.16
CA ASP A 218 -7.78 3.06 -8.97
C ASP A 218 -8.26 4.48 -8.63
N THR A 219 -9.54 4.64 -8.25
CA THR A 219 -10.07 5.93 -7.79
C THR A 219 -9.52 6.29 -6.41
N SER A 220 -9.44 5.34 -5.48
CA SER A 220 -8.87 5.57 -4.14
C SER A 220 -7.37 5.94 -4.19
N GLU A 221 -6.60 5.27 -5.06
CA GLU A 221 -5.18 5.60 -5.29
C GLU A 221 -5.03 7.01 -5.87
N LEU A 222 -5.85 7.35 -6.88
CA LEU A 222 -5.87 8.70 -7.43
C LEU A 222 -6.23 9.75 -6.37
N MET A 223 -7.16 9.45 -5.46
CA MET A 223 -7.51 10.36 -4.37
C MET A 223 -6.32 10.60 -3.44
N VAL A 224 -5.57 9.56 -3.08
CA VAL A 224 -4.35 9.69 -2.26
C VAL A 224 -3.33 10.60 -2.95
N ASP A 225 -3.04 10.36 -4.22
CA ASP A 225 -2.11 11.18 -5.00
C ASP A 225 -2.55 12.64 -5.09
N LEU A 226 -3.84 12.88 -5.36
CA LEU A 226 -4.41 14.22 -5.46
C LEU A 226 -4.44 14.93 -4.11
N ALA A 227 -4.71 14.21 -3.01
CA ALA A 227 -4.71 14.77 -1.67
C ALA A 227 -3.32 15.28 -1.29
N TYR A 228 -2.28 14.46 -1.47
CA TYR A 228 -0.90 14.90 -1.26
C TYR A 228 -0.51 16.05 -2.19
N THR A 229 -0.87 15.97 -3.46
CA THR A 229 -0.59 17.04 -4.43
C THR A 229 -1.28 18.34 -4.03
N SER A 230 -2.52 18.28 -3.54
CA SER A 230 -3.27 19.44 -3.06
C SER A 230 -2.54 20.13 -1.91
N LEU A 231 -1.98 19.36 -0.97
CA LEU A 231 -1.23 19.85 0.17
C LEU A 231 0.11 20.48 -0.26
N PHE A 232 0.90 19.79 -1.09
CA PHE A 232 2.19 20.32 -1.56
C PHE A 232 2.06 21.58 -2.39
N MET A 233 1.02 21.65 -3.23
CA MET A 233 0.77 22.78 -4.10
C MET A 233 -0.08 23.88 -3.45
N ASN A 234 -0.60 23.63 -2.25
CA ASN A 234 -1.60 24.48 -1.58
C ASN A 234 -2.78 24.81 -2.52
N SER A 235 -3.33 23.77 -3.17
CA SER A 235 -4.31 23.89 -4.24
C SER A 235 -5.72 23.50 -3.79
N GLN A 236 -6.54 24.51 -3.48
CA GLN A 236 -7.97 24.31 -3.16
C GLN A 236 -8.76 23.64 -4.29
N GLN A 237 -8.33 23.80 -5.55
CA GLN A 237 -8.98 23.15 -6.68
C GLN A 237 -8.78 21.64 -6.64
N LEU A 238 -7.56 21.19 -6.32
CA LEU A 238 -7.27 19.75 -6.20
C LEU A 238 -7.94 19.17 -4.96
N ALA A 239 -7.95 19.89 -3.83
CA ALA A 239 -8.68 19.46 -2.64
C ALA A 239 -10.18 19.26 -2.93
N LYS A 240 -10.81 20.19 -3.67
CA LYS A 240 -12.21 20.05 -4.08
C LYS A 240 -12.45 18.85 -4.99
N GLU A 241 -11.51 18.53 -5.88
CA GLU A 241 -11.58 17.32 -6.70
C GLU A 241 -11.53 16.06 -5.84
N VAL A 242 -10.68 16.01 -4.81
CA VAL A 242 -10.64 14.88 -3.86
C VAL A 242 -12.00 14.70 -3.19
N MET A 243 -12.64 15.77 -2.71
CA MET A 243 -13.98 15.69 -2.12
C MET A 243 -15.04 15.20 -3.11
N GLU A 244 -14.97 15.63 -4.38
CA GLU A 244 -15.89 15.14 -5.42
C GLU A 244 -15.65 13.67 -5.79
N LEU A 245 -14.42 13.18 -5.62
CA LEU A 245 -14.09 11.77 -5.78
C LEU A 245 -14.53 10.92 -4.59
N GLU A 246 -14.49 11.44 -3.36
CA GLU A 246 -15.00 10.76 -2.16
C GLU A 246 -16.50 10.45 -2.30
N ASP A 247 -17.33 11.45 -2.64
CA ASP A 247 -18.75 11.26 -2.95
C ASP A 247 -18.98 10.15 -4.00
N ARG A 248 -18.09 10.04 -5.00
CA ARG A 248 -18.17 9.02 -6.05
C ARG A 248 -17.72 7.64 -5.57
N VAL A 249 -16.71 7.57 -4.72
CA VAL A 249 -16.24 6.32 -4.12
C VAL A 249 -17.33 5.75 -3.22
N ASP A 250 -18.03 6.57 -2.45
CA ASP A 250 -19.18 6.16 -1.65
C ASP A 250 -20.27 5.48 -2.48
N ASP A 251 -20.70 6.13 -3.56
CA ASP A 251 -21.69 5.58 -4.49
C ASP A 251 -21.22 4.25 -5.10
N MET A 252 -19.95 4.19 -5.52
CA MET A 252 -19.35 2.99 -6.12
C MET A 252 -19.19 1.86 -5.09
N HIS A 253 -18.83 2.18 -3.85
CA HIS A 253 -18.67 1.23 -2.76
C HIS A 253 -20.03 0.60 -2.43
N GLN A 254 -21.08 1.42 -2.33
CA GLN A 254 -22.44 0.93 -2.14
C GLN A 254 -22.89 0.03 -3.30
N GLU A 255 -22.64 0.43 -4.54
CA GLU A 255 -22.95 -0.40 -5.72
C GLU A 255 -22.21 -1.74 -5.65
N PHE A 256 -20.94 -1.72 -5.27
CA PHE A 256 -20.09 -2.89 -5.14
C PHE A 256 -20.62 -3.87 -4.08
N GLU A 257 -20.95 -3.38 -2.88
CA GLU A 257 -21.53 -4.22 -1.84
C GLU A 257 -22.83 -4.89 -2.29
N LEU A 258 -23.74 -4.13 -2.91
CA LEU A 258 -25.00 -4.65 -3.42
C LEU A 258 -24.79 -5.70 -4.52
N LEU A 259 -23.80 -5.49 -5.39
CA LEU A 259 -23.46 -6.43 -6.44
C LEU A 259 -22.87 -7.74 -5.88
N VAL A 260 -21.99 -7.64 -4.88
CA VAL A 260 -21.41 -8.80 -4.18
C VAL A 260 -22.51 -9.58 -3.46
N LEU A 261 -23.38 -8.91 -2.70
CA LEU A 261 -24.48 -9.54 -1.94
C LEU A 261 -25.55 -10.17 -2.84
N SER A 262 -25.81 -9.61 -4.02
CA SER A 262 -26.80 -10.14 -4.97
C SER A 262 -26.31 -11.34 -5.78
N SER A 263 -25.04 -11.73 -5.65
CA SER A 263 -24.42 -12.83 -6.42
C SER A 263 -25.00 -14.23 -6.14
N GLY A 264 -25.66 -14.42 -4.99
CA GLY A 264 -26.20 -15.70 -4.56
C GLY A 264 -25.12 -16.77 -4.34
N PHE A 265 -24.62 -16.89 -3.10
CA PHE A 265 -23.52 -17.81 -2.77
C PHE A 265 -23.94 -18.93 -1.82
N ALA A 266 -23.28 -20.09 -1.93
CA ALA A 266 -23.46 -21.19 -0.99
C ALA A 266 -22.78 -20.89 0.36
N PRO A 267 -23.21 -21.49 1.49
CA PRO A 267 -22.55 -21.29 2.79
C PRO A 267 -21.05 -21.60 2.80
N SER A 268 -20.59 -22.52 1.94
CA SER A 268 -19.18 -22.84 1.77
C SER A 268 -18.35 -21.73 1.11
N GLN A 269 -18.98 -20.81 0.39
CA GLN A 269 -18.35 -19.68 -0.29
C GLN A 269 -18.43 -18.38 0.53
N ALA A 270 -19.13 -18.39 1.67
CA ALA A 270 -19.37 -17.19 2.46
C ALA A 270 -18.08 -16.48 2.90
N LYS A 271 -16.98 -17.24 3.12
CA LYS A 271 -15.67 -16.70 3.46
C LYS A 271 -15.10 -15.81 2.34
N ASP A 272 -15.23 -16.25 1.09
CA ASP A 272 -14.67 -15.57 -0.08
C ASP A 272 -15.44 -14.27 -0.39
N PHE A 273 -16.77 -14.30 -0.22
CA PHE A 273 -17.63 -13.12 -0.37
C PHE A 273 -17.44 -12.13 0.78
N LEU A 274 -17.19 -12.62 2.00
CA LEU A 274 -16.79 -11.77 3.11
C LEU A 274 -15.46 -11.05 2.81
N GLY A 275 -14.51 -11.72 2.17
CA GLY A 275 -13.27 -11.10 1.68
C GLY A 275 -13.54 -9.95 0.71
N LEU A 276 -14.49 -10.13 -0.23
CA LEU A 276 -14.89 -9.09 -1.17
C LEU A 276 -15.54 -7.87 -0.49
N ILE A 277 -16.48 -8.08 0.42
CA ILE A 277 -17.10 -6.97 1.15
C ILE A 277 -16.06 -6.20 1.96
N ARG A 278 -15.18 -6.91 2.67
CA ARG A 278 -14.14 -6.28 3.48
C ARG A 278 -13.14 -5.48 2.66
N ILE A 279 -12.74 -5.95 1.48
CA ILE A 279 -11.84 -5.14 0.64
C ILE A 279 -12.53 -3.88 0.13
N GLY A 280 -13.84 -3.93 -0.15
CA GLY A 280 -14.63 -2.74 -0.49
C GLY A 280 -14.61 -1.70 0.64
N VAL A 281 -14.96 -2.12 1.85
CA VAL A 281 -14.95 -1.26 3.05
C VAL A 281 -13.58 -0.64 3.29
N VAL A 282 -12.52 -1.45 3.21
CA VAL A 282 -11.18 -0.93 3.46
C VAL A 282 -10.68 -0.02 2.34
N THR A 283 -11.16 -0.20 1.10
CA THR A 283 -10.87 0.72 -0.01
C THR A 283 -11.54 2.08 0.19
N GLU A 284 -12.76 2.10 0.73
CA GLU A 284 -13.45 3.33 1.08
C GLU A 284 -12.75 4.05 2.26
N GLU A 285 -12.31 3.33 3.29
CA GLU A 285 -11.52 3.94 4.38
C GLU A 285 -10.20 4.60 3.90
N ILE A 286 -9.58 4.08 2.83
CA ILE A 286 -8.42 4.74 2.18
C ILE A 286 -8.85 6.07 1.55
N ALA A 287 -9.99 6.06 0.84
CA ALA A 287 -10.54 7.25 0.19
C ALA A 287 -10.95 8.33 1.22
N ASP A 288 -11.61 7.94 2.31
CA ASP A 288 -11.96 8.82 3.43
C ASP A 288 -10.72 9.48 4.03
N ALA A 289 -9.69 8.68 4.30
CA ALA A 289 -8.45 9.19 4.85
C ALA A 289 -7.72 10.11 3.86
N ALA A 290 -7.81 9.85 2.55
CA ALA A 290 -7.30 10.77 1.53
C ALA A 290 -8.09 12.09 1.52
N ALA A 291 -9.41 12.06 1.69
CA ALA A 291 -10.23 13.26 1.81
C ALA A 291 -9.84 14.08 3.05
N GLU A 292 -9.58 13.45 4.20
CA GLU A 292 -9.10 14.13 5.41
C GLU A 292 -7.75 14.86 5.23
N ILE A 293 -6.87 14.37 4.34
CA ILE A 293 -5.61 15.07 4.00
C ILE A 293 -5.91 16.36 3.22
N ALA A 294 -6.98 16.38 2.43
CA ALA A 294 -7.34 17.48 1.55
C ALA A 294 -8.18 18.60 2.21
N GLU A 295 -8.80 18.33 3.38
CA GLU A 295 -9.59 19.29 4.16
C GLU A 295 -8.78 20.43 4.82
#